data_AF-A0A6C0HHQ5-F1
#
_entry.id   AF-A0A6C0HHQ5-F1
#
_cell.length_a   1.000
_cell.length_b   1.000
_cell.length_c   1.000
_cell.angle_alpha   90.00
_cell.angle_beta   90.00
_cell.angle_gamma   90.00
#
_symmetry.space_group_name_H-M   'P 1'
#
loop_
_entity.id
_entity.type
_entity.pdbx_description
1 polymer ?
#
loop_
_entity_poly.entity_id
_entity_poly.type
_entity_poly.pdbx_seq_one_letter_code
_entity_poly.pdbx_strand_id
1 'polypeptide(L)'
;MNVSQFITPNTLPENNNAVNTKLYILDPLTVIIKLAILSNKPVGTKICIQNNVLYFQEPGPFQAVCRYFYKTNRTDIQYMYNPIQVACQHFLTKEYVQKTPRMKILFKCAQRGLEKLLETYKNCSIIRLCINYYYTLIANYVDDIYNDKIFHKDGMTSLYSQEIVAMLNSQWTREKITVILNLIEFLNGDTMAEDNVKSVENIVNNIDKSTQKILD
;
A
#
# COMPACT_ATOMS: atom_id res chain seq x y z
N MET A 1 -17.85 37.96 44.06
CA MET A 1 -16.67 37.07 44.09
C MET A 1 -17.07 35.74 43.45
N ASN A 2 -16.42 35.37 42.34
CA ASN A 2 -16.04 34.02 41.89
C ASN A 2 -17.14 32.92 41.80
N VAL A 3 -17.23 32.05 40.77
CA VAL A 3 -16.21 31.47 39.89
C VAL A 3 -16.85 31.09 38.55
N SER A 4 -16.09 31.28 37.48
CA SER A 4 -16.22 30.76 36.12
C SER A 4 -16.53 29.24 36.03
N GLN A 5 -17.65 28.89 35.40
CA GLN A 5 -17.87 27.54 34.85
C GLN A 5 -17.24 27.46 33.46
N PHE A 6 -16.01 26.97 33.39
CA PHE A 6 -15.41 26.51 32.14
C PHE A 6 -16.06 25.19 31.72
N ILE A 7 -16.69 25.20 30.55
CA ILE A 7 -17.15 24.01 29.85
C ILE A 7 -15.91 23.28 29.34
N THR A 8 -15.58 22.13 29.92
CA THR A 8 -14.59 21.21 29.35
C THR A 8 -15.16 20.57 28.09
N PRO A 9 -14.40 20.47 26.98
CA PRO A 9 -14.83 19.70 25.82
C PRO A 9 -14.82 18.23 26.21
N ASN A 10 -15.98 17.58 26.09
CA ASN A 10 -16.13 16.14 26.24
C ASN A 10 -15.04 15.41 25.43
N THR A 11 -14.19 14.68 26.14
CA THR A 11 -13.28 13.70 25.59
C THR A 11 -14.09 12.66 24.83
N LEU A 12 -13.74 12.46 23.55
CA LEU A 12 -14.18 11.31 22.77
C LEU A 12 -13.80 10.03 23.56
N PRO A 13 -14.63 8.98 23.54
CA PRO A 13 -14.26 7.74 24.20
C PRO A 13 -13.06 7.13 23.48
N GLU A 14 -11.88 7.23 24.10
CA GLU A 14 -10.71 6.45 23.75
C GLU A 14 -11.06 4.98 23.94
N ASN A 15 -11.35 4.31 22.82
CA ASN A 15 -11.57 2.88 22.81
C ASN A 15 -10.21 2.20 23.05
N ASN A 16 -9.92 1.94 24.32
CA ASN A 16 -8.70 1.35 24.87
C ASN A 16 -8.52 -0.14 24.47
N ASN A 17 -8.37 -0.40 23.18
CA ASN A 17 -7.54 -1.51 22.71
C ASN A 17 -6.34 -0.85 22.04
N ALA A 18 -5.18 -0.87 22.70
CA ALA A 18 -3.94 -0.38 22.08
C ALA A 18 -3.75 -1.12 20.75
N VAL A 19 -3.97 -0.43 19.63
CA VAL A 19 -3.80 -1.03 18.31
C VAL A 19 -2.33 -1.41 18.21
N ASN A 20 -2.04 -2.70 18.02
CA ASN A 20 -0.69 -3.15 17.79
C ASN A 20 -0.24 -2.70 16.40
N THR A 21 0.33 -1.49 16.32
CA THR A 21 0.75 -0.84 15.09
C THR A 21 1.82 -1.63 14.34
N LYS A 22 2.57 -2.51 15.03
CA LYS A 22 3.54 -3.39 14.38
C LYS A 22 2.89 -4.31 13.35
N LEU A 23 1.63 -4.73 13.56
CA LEU A 23 0.87 -5.57 12.62
C LEU A 23 0.49 -4.85 11.32
N TYR A 24 0.76 -3.55 11.22
CA TYR A 24 0.46 -2.71 10.06
C TYR A 24 1.74 -2.20 9.36
N ILE A 25 2.93 -2.69 9.75
CA ILE A 25 4.15 -2.50 8.97
C ILE A 25 4.06 -3.41 7.73
N LEU A 26 4.29 -2.85 6.54
CA LEU A 26 4.18 -3.58 5.28
C LEU A 26 5.52 -3.59 4.54
N ASP A 27 5.77 -4.63 3.75
CA ASP A 27 6.90 -4.64 2.83
C ASP A 27 6.70 -3.58 1.71
N PRO A 28 7.62 -2.60 1.57
CA PRO A 28 7.46 -1.48 0.65
C PRO A 28 7.22 -1.90 -0.81
N LEU A 29 8.03 -2.82 -1.36
CA LEU A 29 7.90 -3.21 -2.75
C LEU A 29 6.66 -4.09 -2.98
N THR A 30 6.30 -4.94 -2.03
CA THR A 30 5.06 -5.73 -2.06
C THR A 30 3.83 -4.83 -2.17
N VAL A 31 3.78 -3.71 -1.44
CA VAL A 31 2.67 -2.75 -1.56
C VAL A 31 2.56 -2.21 -2.99
N ILE A 32 3.67 -1.82 -3.60
CA ILE A 32 3.69 -1.33 -5.00
C ILE A 32 3.25 -2.43 -5.96
N ILE A 33 3.74 -3.67 -5.80
CA ILE A 33 3.37 -4.80 -6.66
C ILE A 33 1.88 -5.12 -6.51
N LYS A 34 1.33 -5.09 -5.29
CA LYS A 34 -0.10 -5.29 -5.06
C LYS A 34 -0.94 -4.18 -5.68
N LEU A 35 -0.53 -2.93 -5.57
CA LEU A 35 -1.20 -1.85 -6.31
C LEU A 35 -1.13 -2.08 -7.83
N ALA A 36 -0.01 -2.58 -8.35
CA ALA A 36 0.10 -2.93 -9.77
C ALA A 36 -0.81 -4.12 -10.15
N ILE A 37 -0.90 -5.16 -9.33
CA ILE A 37 -1.84 -6.28 -9.47
C ILE A 37 -3.29 -5.76 -9.54
N LEU A 38 -3.63 -4.83 -8.65
CA LEU A 38 -4.97 -4.24 -8.56
C LEU A 38 -5.38 -3.53 -9.85
N SER A 39 -4.43 -3.01 -10.63
CA SER A 39 -4.70 -2.44 -11.95
C SER A 39 -5.31 -3.43 -12.94
N ASN A 40 -5.19 -4.75 -12.69
CA ASN A 40 -5.76 -5.83 -13.49
C ASN A 40 -7.02 -6.47 -12.86
N LYS A 41 -7.44 -6.01 -11.68
CA LYS A 41 -8.63 -6.52 -10.97
C LYS A 41 -9.89 -5.71 -11.27
N PRO A 42 -11.10 -6.25 -11.04
CA PRO A 42 -12.34 -5.51 -11.29
C PRO A 42 -12.49 -4.32 -10.34
N VAL A 43 -13.13 -3.25 -10.84
CA VAL A 43 -13.54 -2.11 -10.00
C VAL A 43 -14.54 -2.60 -8.94
N GLY A 44 -14.39 -2.13 -7.71
CA GLY A 44 -15.11 -2.66 -6.55
C GLY A 44 -14.23 -3.50 -5.63
N THR A 45 -13.04 -3.89 -6.10
CA THR A 45 -12.04 -4.60 -5.29
C THR A 45 -11.49 -3.68 -4.19
N LYS A 46 -11.67 -4.11 -2.95
CA LYS A 46 -11.22 -3.38 -1.75
C LYS A 46 -9.91 -3.93 -1.23
N ILE A 47 -9.28 -3.16 -0.34
CA ILE A 47 -8.07 -3.55 0.36
C ILE A 47 -8.37 -3.73 1.84
N CYS A 48 -7.75 -4.74 2.44
CA CYS A 48 -7.68 -4.95 3.88
C CYS A 48 -6.22 -5.17 4.26
N ILE A 49 -5.80 -4.71 5.44
CA ILE A 49 -4.47 -4.99 5.99
C ILE A 49 -4.64 -5.81 7.24
N GLN A 50 -3.94 -6.94 7.29
CA GLN A 50 -3.95 -7.83 8.45
C GLN A 50 -2.61 -8.54 8.56
N ASN A 51 -2.04 -8.57 9.76
CA ASN A 51 -0.79 -9.27 10.07
C ASN A 51 0.30 -8.99 9.03
N ASN A 52 0.62 -7.71 8.82
CA ASN A 52 1.68 -7.23 7.94
C ASN A 52 1.48 -7.47 6.44
N VAL A 53 0.26 -7.87 6.04
CA VAL A 53 -0.07 -8.23 4.66
C VAL A 53 -1.27 -7.43 4.17
N LEU A 54 -1.16 -6.95 2.94
CA LEU A 54 -2.25 -6.30 2.19
C LEU A 54 -3.02 -7.36 1.38
N TYR A 55 -4.32 -7.48 1.60
CA TYR A 55 -5.20 -8.43 0.91
C TYR A 55 -6.22 -7.72 0.03
N PHE A 56 -6.60 -8.37 -1.07
CA PHE A 56 -7.71 -7.95 -1.91
C PHE A 56 -9.03 -8.57 -1.47
N GLN A 57 -10.08 -7.78 -1.50
CA GLN A 57 -11.45 -8.19 -1.27
C GLN A 57 -12.24 -7.88 -2.55
N GLU A 58 -12.26 -8.83 -3.48
CA GLU A 58 -12.96 -8.70 -4.75
C GLU A 58 -14.48 -8.55 -4.57
N PRO A 59 -15.18 -7.85 -5.49
CA PRO A 59 -16.62 -7.72 -5.45
C PRO A 59 -17.29 -9.08 -5.64
N GLY A 60 -18.27 -9.41 -4.80
CA GLY A 60 -18.99 -10.68 -4.91
C GLY A 60 -20.17 -10.78 -3.96
N PRO A 61 -21.05 -11.79 -4.14
CA PRO A 61 -22.28 -11.95 -3.35
C PRO A 61 -22.01 -12.13 -1.84
N PHE A 62 -20.81 -12.58 -1.47
CA PHE A 62 -20.40 -12.78 -0.07
C PHE A 62 -19.71 -11.56 0.55
N GLN A 63 -19.68 -10.40 -0.11
CA GLN A 63 -18.97 -9.22 0.40
C GLN A 63 -19.49 -8.76 1.77
N ALA A 64 -20.78 -8.96 2.08
CA ALA A 64 -21.36 -8.67 3.39
C ALA A 64 -20.83 -9.61 4.50
N VAL A 65 -20.67 -10.90 4.19
CA VAL A 65 -20.16 -11.92 5.12
C VAL A 65 -18.66 -11.70 5.38
N CYS A 66 -17.89 -11.41 4.34
CA CYS A 66 -16.47 -11.04 4.50
C CYS A 66 -16.31 -9.82 5.41
N ARG A 67 -17.14 -8.77 5.25
CA ARG A 67 -17.07 -7.58 6.11
C ARG A 67 -17.36 -7.87 7.58
N TYR A 68 -18.31 -8.77 7.85
CA TYR A 68 -18.64 -9.19 9.21
C TYR A 68 -17.48 -9.98 9.84
N PHE A 69 -16.86 -10.88 9.08
CA PHE A 69 -15.77 -11.73 9.56
C PHE A 69 -14.45 -10.96 9.77
N TYR A 70 -14.09 -10.06 8.85
CA TYR A 70 -12.81 -9.34 8.88
C TYR A 70 -12.83 -8.05 9.72
N LYS A 71 -13.97 -7.66 10.31
CA LYS A 71 -14.15 -6.38 11.04
C LYS A 71 -13.49 -5.19 10.32
N THR A 72 -13.51 -5.19 8.98
CA THR A 72 -12.63 -4.34 8.18
C THR A 72 -13.00 -2.88 8.33
N ASN A 73 -12.08 -2.09 8.88
CA ASN A 73 -12.22 -0.65 8.95
C ASN A 73 -11.70 -0.05 7.64
N ARG A 74 -12.50 0.84 7.04
CA ARG A 74 -12.10 1.58 5.83
C ARG A 74 -10.82 2.43 6.03
N THR A 75 -10.38 2.56 7.28
CA THR A 75 -9.21 3.31 7.72
C THR A 75 -7.90 2.61 7.38
N ASP A 76 -7.88 1.30 7.13
CA ASP A 76 -6.63 0.56 6.91
C ASP A 76 -5.80 1.11 5.75
N ILE A 77 -6.46 1.70 4.75
CA ILE A 77 -5.82 2.39 3.61
C ILE A 77 -4.74 3.37 4.06
N GLN A 78 -4.90 4.01 5.23
CA GLN A 78 -3.93 4.96 5.77
C GLN A 78 -2.52 4.36 5.93
N TYR A 79 -2.43 3.05 6.23
CA TYR A 79 -1.16 2.38 6.51
C TYR A 79 -0.31 2.13 5.26
N MET A 80 -0.84 2.35 4.05
CA MET A 80 -0.05 2.31 2.82
C MET A 80 0.87 3.53 2.66
N TYR A 81 0.66 4.59 3.43
CA TYR A 81 1.37 5.86 3.25
C TYR A 81 2.90 5.73 3.35
N ASN A 82 3.39 5.25 4.49
CA ASN A 82 4.82 5.07 4.75
C ASN A 82 5.49 4.04 3.82
N PRO A 83 4.95 2.83 3.59
CA PRO A 83 5.61 1.86 2.72
C PRO A 83 5.67 2.34 1.26
N ILE A 84 4.67 3.09 0.76
CA ILE A 84 4.77 3.71 -0.57
C ILE A 84 5.92 4.71 -0.63
N GLN A 85 6.06 5.58 0.40
CA GLN A 85 7.18 6.53 0.46
C GLN A 85 8.53 5.81 0.44
N VAL A 86 8.70 4.81 1.31
CA VAL A 86 9.93 4.04 1.42
C VAL A 86 10.27 3.35 0.10
N ALA A 87 9.26 2.78 -0.57
CA ALA A 87 9.45 2.14 -1.87
C ALA A 87 9.92 3.16 -2.93
N CYS A 88 9.31 4.34 -2.98
CA CYS A 88 9.72 5.39 -3.91
C CYS A 88 11.16 5.84 -3.65
N GLN A 89 11.51 6.09 -2.38
CA GLN A 89 12.85 6.53 -1.98
C GLN A 89 13.94 5.48 -2.28
N HIS A 90 13.60 4.19 -2.28
CA HIS A 90 14.56 3.12 -2.53
C HIS A 90 14.66 2.75 -4.02
N PHE A 91 13.52 2.48 -4.67
CA PHE A 91 13.47 1.88 -6.01
C PHE A 91 13.34 2.90 -7.14
N LEU A 92 13.01 4.16 -6.85
CA LEU A 92 12.91 5.24 -7.85
C LEU A 92 14.03 6.28 -7.74
N THR A 93 15.16 5.93 -7.10
CA THR A 93 16.35 6.78 -7.17
C THR A 93 16.89 6.81 -8.60
N LYS A 94 17.54 7.92 -8.98
CA LYS A 94 18.15 8.08 -10.30
C LYS A 94 19.10 6.92 -10.63
N GLU A 95 19.91 6.49 -9.67
CA GLU A 95 20.86 5.38 -9.85
C GLU A 95 20.13 4.05 -10.07
N TYR A 96 19.09 3.76 -9.29
CA TYR A 96 18.35 2.50 -9.42
C TYR A 96 17.62 2.42 -10.77
N VAL A 97 16.95 3.49 -11.17
CA VAL A 97 16.20 3.55 -12.44
C VAL A 97 17.13 3.47 -13.64
N GLN A 98 18.34 4.03 -13.58
CA GLN A 98 19.34 3.86 -14.65
C GLN A 98 19.69 2.39 -14.89
N LYS A 99 19.81 1.60 -13.81
CA LYS A 99 20.10 0.15 -13.87
C LYS A 99 18.86 -0.67 -14.23
N THR A 100 17.68 -0.24 -13.77
CA THR A 100 16.41 -0.96 -13.90
C THR A 100 15.28 -0.02 -14.33
N PRO A 101 15.26 0.45 -15.59
CA PRO A 101 14.31 1.48 -16.05
C PRO A 101 12.85 1.00 -16.00
N ARG A 102 12.64 -0.30 -16.15
CA ARG A 102 11.33 -0.98 -16.04
C ARG A 102 10.69 -0.82 -14.65
N MET A 103 11.47 -0.44 -13.63
CA MET A 103 10.91 -0.13 -12.31
C MET A 103 9.89 1.02 -12.38
N LYS A 104 10.11 2.05 -13.21
CA LYS A 104 9.11 3.11 -13.41
C LYS A 104 7.80 2.58 -14.00
N ILE A 105 7.84 1.53 -14.82
CA ILE A 105 6.63 0.90 -15.39
C ILE A 105 5.81 0.25 -14.28
N LEU A 106 6.46 -0.45 -13.34
CA LEU A 106 5.79 -1.06 -12.18
C LEU A 106 5.04 0.00 -11.35
N PHE A 107 5.70 1.12 -11.03
CA PHE A 107 5.07 2.19 -10.26
C PHE A 107 3.94 2.90 -11.03
N LYS A 108 4.04 3.03 -12.36
CA LYS A 108 2.93 3.50 -13.19
C LYS A 108 1.74 2.52 -13.17
N CYS A 109 1.99 1.22 -13.16
CA CYS A 109 0.91 0.23 -12.98
C CYS A 109 0.27 0.35 -11.60
N ALA A 110 1.08 0.60 -10.54
CA ALA A 110 0.55 0.87 -9.21
C ALA A 110 -0.34 2.13 -9.17
N GLN A 111 0.01 3.20 -9.88
CA GLN A 111 -0.85 4.38 -10.04
C GLN A 111 -2.21 4.04 -10.68
N ARG A 112 -2.24 3.20 -11.73
CA ARG A 112 -3.50 2.71 -12.31
C ARG A 112 -4.32 1.88 -11.31
N GLY A 113 -3.66 1.13 -10.43
CA GLY A 113 -4.32 0.46 -9.32
C GLY A 113 -4.96 1.44 -8.33
N LEU A 114 -4.28 2.53 -8.01
CA LEU A 114 -4.84 3.62 -7.19
C LEU A 114 -6.04 4.29 -7.86
N GLU A 115 -6.02 4.47 -9.18
CA GLU A 115 -7.19 4.97 -9.94
C GLU A 115 -8.40 4.03 -9.80
N LYS A 116 -8.19 2.71 -9.92
CA LYS A 116 -9.26 1.72 -9.66
C LYS A 116 -9.77 1.78 -8.21
N LEU A 117 -8.91 2.08 -7.24
CA LEU A 117 -9.34 2.33 -5.86
C LEU A 117 -10.15 3.61 -5.72
N LEU A 118 -9.76 4.70 -6.40
CA LEU A 118 -10.54 5.95 -6.39
C LEU A 118 -11.97 5.70 -6.87
N GLU A 119 -12.15 4.91 -7.92
CA GLU A 119 -13.47 4.51 -8.42
C GLU A 119 -14.22 3.60 -7.42
N THR A 120 -13.51 2.64 -6.82
CA THR A 120 -14.08 1.74 -5.80
C THR A 120 -14.59 2.50 -4.57
N TYR A 121 -13.89 3.56 -4.17
CA TYR A 121 -14.22 4.41 -3.02
C TYR A 121 -14.83 5.75 -3.44
N LYS A 122 -15.48 5.83 -4.62
CA LYS A 122 -16.05 7.09 -5.17
C LYS A 122 -16.93 7.90 -4.21
N ASN A 123 -17.62 7.20 -3.30
CA ASN A 123 -18.52 7.77 -2.30
C ASN A 123 -17.87 8.07 -0.93
N CYS A 124 -16.54 7.96 -0.81
CA CYS A 124 -15.80 8.17 0.44
C CYS A 124 -14.72 9.25 0.26
N SER A 125 -15.10 10.52 0.45
CA SER A 125 -14.24 11.69 0.18
C SER A 125 -12.86 11.64 0.87
N ILE A 126 -12.82 11.30 2.17
CA ILE A 126 -11.57 11.21 2.93
C ILE A 126 -10.63 10.15 2.36
N ILE A 127 -11.17 8.96 2.04
CA ILE A 127 -10.38 7.86 1.47
C ILE A 127 -9.84 8.25 0.09
N ARG A 128 -10.66 8.91 -0.73
CA ARG A 128 -10.21 9.41 -2.04
C ARG A 128 -9.09 10.42 -1.90
N LEU A 129 -9.17 11.32 -0.90
CA LEU A 129 -8.09 12.26 -0.61
C LEU A 129 -6.78 11.53 -0.26
N CYS A 130 -6.85 10.51 0.61
CA CYS A 130 -5.68 9.68 0.94
C CYS A 130 -5.10 8.98 -0.30
N ILE A 131 -5.95 8.36 -1.14
CA ILE A 131 -5.50 7.66 -2.35
C ILE A 131 -4.89 8.64 -3.36
N ASN A 132 -5.49 9.82 -3.57
CA ASN A 132 -4.93 10.88 -4.44
C ASN A 132 -3.56 11.35 -3.94
N TYR A 133 -3.39 11.41 -2.62
CA TYR A 133 -2.11 11.76 -2.03
C TYR A 133 -1.05 10.68 -2.29
N TYR A 134 -1.40 9.39 -2.22
CA TYR A 134 -0.49 8.30 -2.61
C TYR A 134 -0.15 8.32 -4.10
N TYR A 135 -1.13 8.63 -4.94
CA TYR A 135 -0.92 8.79 -6.37
C TYR A 135 0.10 9.91 -6.65
N THR A 136 -0.10 11.07 -6.01
CA THR A 136 0.80 12.23 -6.10
C THR A 136 2.19 11.89 -5.56
N LEU A 137 2.27 11.13 -4.47
CA LEU A 137 3.54 10.68 -3.88
C LEU A 137 4.33 9.85 -4.89
N ILE A 138 3.69 8.88 -5.55
CA ILE A 138 4.36 8.09 -6.60
C ILE A 138 4.74 8.97 -7.79
N ALA A 139 3.84 9.85 -8.26
CA ALA A 139 4.07 10.74 -9.39
C ALA A 139 5.32 11.63 -9.16
N ASN A 140 5.49 12.14 -7.95
CA ASN A 140 6.64 12.95 -7.56
C ASN A 140 8.00 12.31 -7.89
N TYR A 141 8.10 10.98 -7.77
CA TYR A 141 9.33 10.24 -8.09
C TYR A 141 9.34 9.71 -9.52
N VAL A 142 8.21 9.23 -10.04
CA VAL A 142 8.10 8.72 -11.41
C VAL A 142 8.40 9.81 -12.44
N ASP A 143 7.93 11.03 -12.19
CA ASP A 143 8.07 12.21 -13.06
C ASP A 143 9.32 13.04 -12.75
N ASP A 144 10.24 12.50 -11.93
CA ASP A 144 11.53 13.11 -11.59
C ASP A 144 11.45 14.50 -10.92
N ILE A 145 10.36 14.79 -10.19
CA ILE A 145 10.14 16.05 -9.48
C ILE A 145 10.91 16.08 -8.15
N TYR A 146 10.87 14.99 -7.38
CA TYR A 146 11.56 14.81 -6.09
C TYR A 146 11.30 15.94 -5.07
N ASN A 147 10.06 16.42 -4.97
CA ASN A 147 9.68 17.40 -3.94
C ASN A 147 9.50 16.74 -2.57
N ASP A 148 10.47 16.94 -1.68
CA ASP A 148 10.46 16.38 -0.33
C ASP A 148 9.36 16.95 0.59
N LYS A 149 8.75 18.08 0.22
CA LYS A 149 7.65 18.68 0.99
C LYS A 149 6.33 17.94 0.85
N ILE A 150 6.24 17.01 -0.13
CA ILE A 150 5.02 16.22 -0.32
C ILE A 150 4.86 15.22 0.80
N PHE A 151 5.94 14.65 1.37
CA PHE A 151 5.85 13.67 2.45
C PHE A 151 5.96 14.33 3.83
N HIS A 152 5.03 14.00 4.73
CA HIS A 152 5.00 14.45 6.11
C HIS A 152 5.09 13.25 7.03
N LYS A 153 6.12 13.21 7.87
CA LYS A 153 6.31 12.10 8.82
C LYS A 153 5.13 12.02 9.79
N ASP A 154 4.67 10.81 10.06
CA ASP A 154 3.61 10.51 11.01
C ASP A 154 4.10 9.54 12.11
N GLY A 155 3.19 9.10 12.97
CA GLY A 155 3.51 8.16 14.04
C GLY A 155 3.97 6.77 13.55
N MET A 156 3.71 6.41 12.30
CA MET A 156 4.14 5.14 11.70
C MET A 156 5.51 5.25 11.05
N THR A 157 5.98 6.45 10.69
CA THR A 157 7.28 6.65 10.04
C THR A 157 8.45 6.10 10.85
N SER A 158 8.42 6.23 12.18
CA SER A 158 9.47 5.73 13.06
C SER A 158 9.58 4.20 13.08
N LEU A 159 8.53 3.48 12.68
CA LEU A 159 8.52 2.02 12.60
C LEU A 159 9.30 1.48 11.40
N TYR A 160 9.50 2.31 10.37
CA TYR A 160 10.33 1.99 9.20
C TYR A 160 11.79 2.40 9.47
N SER A 161 12.39 1.77 10.48
CA SER A 161 13.82 1.97 10.80
C SER A 161 14.71 1.48 9.65
N GLN A 162 15.95 1.98 9.58
CA GLN A 162 16.91 1.55 8.56
C GLN A 162 17.13 0.03 8.55
N GLU A 163 17.15 -0.59 9.74
CA GLU A 163 17.29 -2.04 9.90
C GLU A 163 16.09 -2.79 9.31
N ILE A 164 14.86 -2.42 9.69
CA ILE A 164 13.64 -3.06 9.19
C ILE A 164 13.54 -2.89 7.67
N VAL A 165 13.80 -1.69 7.16
CA VAL A 165 13.76 -1.42 5.72
C VAL A 165 14.82 -2.24 4.98
N ALA A 166 16.02 -2.38 5.52
CA ALA A 166 17.07 -3.22 4.92
C ALA A 166 16.66 -4.70 4.90
N MET A 167 16.10 -5.23 5.99
CA MET A 167 15.61 -6.61 6.06
C MET A 167 14.48 -6.87 5.05
N LEU A 168 13.49 -5.97 4.96
CA LEU A 168 12.39 -6.08 4.01
C LEU A 168 12.89 -6.03 2.56
N ASN A 169 13.74 -5.07 2.22
CA ASN A 169 14.31 -4.96 0.88
C ASN A 169 15.23 -6.14 0.53
N SER A 170 15.92 -6.75 1.50
CA SER A 170 16.80 -7.91 1.24
C SER A 170 16.06 -9.13 0.67
N GLN A 171 14.74 -9.22 0.90
CA GLN A 171 13.90 -10.28 0.33
C GLN A 171 13.82 -10.22 -1.20
N TRP A 172 14.02 -9.03 -1.77
CA TRP A 172 13.86 -8.72 -3.18
C TRP A 172 15.19 -8.79 -3.93
N THR A 173 15.61 -10.02 -4.26
CA THR A 173 16.78 -10.23 -5.12
C THR A 173 16.54 -9.69 -6.53
N ARG A 174 17.63 -9.42 -7.26
CA ARG A 174 17.55 -8.92 -8.63
C ARG A 174 16.75 -9.83 -9.55
N GLU A 175 16.87 -11.15 -9.35
CA GLU A 175 16.17 -12.18 -10.12
C GLU A 175 14.66 -12.11 -9.84
N LYS A 176 14.27 -12.04 -8.57
CA LYS A 176 12.86 -11.90 -8.17
C LYS A 176 12.24 -10.63 -8.76
N ILE A 177 12.94 -9.50 -8.64
CA ILE A 177 12.48 -8.23 -9.23
C ILE A 177 12.33 -8.37 -10.75
N THR A 178 13.30 -8.99 -11.42
CA THR A 178 13.25 -9.20 -12.87
C THR A 178 12.04 -10.06 -13.28
N VAL A 179 11.77 -11.14 -12.55
CA VAL A 179 10.59 -12.00 -12.79
C VAL A 179 9.29 -11.21 -12.63
N ILE A 180 9.15 -10.44 -11.54
CA ILE A 180 7.98 -9.59 -11.33
C ILE A 180 7.81 -8.58 -12.46
N LEU A 181 8.88 -7.89 -12.85
CA LEU A 181 8.81 -6.91 -13.94
C LEU A 181 8.40 -7.55 -15.27
N ASN A 182 8.90 -8.75 -15.58
CA ASN A 182 8.51 -9.52 -16.76
C ASN A 182 7.02 -9.88 -16.74
N LEU A 183 6.51 -10.35 -15.61
CA LEU A 183 5.10 -10.69 -15.48
C LEU A 183 4.20 -9.45 -15.58
N ILE A 184 4.58 -8.34 -14.94
CA ILE A 184 3.81 -7.09 -15.01
C ILE A 184 3.76 -6.54 -16.43
N GLU A 185 4.87 -6.62 -17.17
CA GLU A 185 4.91 -6.21 -18.57
C GLU A 185 4.06 -7.11 -19.46
N PHE A 186 4.11 -8.43 -19.23
CA PHE A 186 3.22 -9.38 -19.90
C PHE A 186 1.74 -9.03 -19.67
N LEU A 187 1.34 -8.73 -18.44
CA LEU A 187 -0.05 -8.40 -18.09
C LEU A 187 -0.55 -7.10 -18.75
N ASN A 188 0.32 -6.11 -18.99
CA ASN A 188 -0.09 -4.84 -19.61
C ASN A 188 -0.65 -4.98 -21.03
N GLY A 189 -0.31 -6.06 -21.75
CA GLY A 189 -0.80 -6.35 -23.10
C GLY A 189 -1.76 -7.53 -23.18
N ASP A 190 -2.11 -8.13 -22.04
CA ASP A 190 -2.84 -9.39 -22.02
C ASP A 190 -4.35 -9.19 -21.87
N THR A 191 -5.11 -9.76 -22.80
CA THR A 191 -6.58 -9.78 -22.73
C THR A 191 -7.12 -10.54 -21.53
N MET A 192 -6.35 -11.52 -21.01
CA MET A 192 -6.70 -12.36 -19.86
C MET A 192 -5.94 -11.93 -18.59
N ALA A 193 -5.52 -10.67 -18.51
CA ALA A 193 -4.70 -10.16 -17.41
C ALA A 193 -5.34 -10.40 -16.02
N GLU A 194 -6.67 -10.34 -15.91
CA GLU A 194 -7.38 -10.61 -14.66
C GLU A 194 -7.17 -12.03 -14.13
N ASP A 195 -7.06 -13.03 -15.02
CA ASP A 195 -6.77 -14.41 -14.62
C ASP A 195 -5.27 -14.65 -14.44
N ASN A 196 -4.45 -14.14 -15.36
CA ASN A 196 -3.01 -14.38 -15.36
C ASN A 196 -2.29 -13.65 -14.22
N VAL A 197 -2.88 -12.60 -13.64
CA VAL A 197 -2.31 -11.87 -12.50
C VAL A 197 -2.15 -12.75 -11.25
N LYS A 198 -2.90 -13.85 -11.14
CA LYS A 198 -2.75 -14.86 -10.07
C LYS A 198 -1.31 -15.42 -9.98
N SER A 199 -0.59 -15.44 -11.10
CA SER A 199 0.82 -15.84 -11.13
C SER A 199 1.71 -14.89 -10.32
N VAL A 200 1.46 -13.58 -10.40
CA VAL A 200 2.18 -12.57 -9.63
C VAL A 200 1.79 -12.66 -8.16
N GLU A 201 0.49 -12.83 -7.87
CA GLU A 201 -0.03 -13.00 -6.50
C GLU A 201 0.63 -14.18 -5.79
N ASN A 202 0.81 -15.33 -6.46
CA ASN A 202 1.45 -16.50 -5.87
C ASN A 202 2.90 -16.24 -5.43
N ILE A 203 3.67 -15.49 -6.24
CA ILE A 203 5.04 -15.12 -5.89
C ILE A 203 5.03 -14.18 -4.69
N VAL A 204 4.16 -13.16 -4.72
CA VAL A 204 4.03 -12.16 -3.66
C VAL A 204 3.57 -12.79 -2.34
N ASN A 205 2.65 -13.75 -2.36
CA ASN A 205 2.17 -14.45 -1.17
C ASN A 205 3.30 -15.20 -0.44
N ASN A 206 4.33 -15.66 -1.14
CA ASN A 206 5.50 -16.25 -0.51
C ASN A 206 6.40 -15.21 0.16
N ILE A 207 6.50 -14.00 -0.42
CA ILE A 207 7.18 -12.86 0.20
C ILE A 207 6.42 -12.39 1.42
N ASP A 208 5.09 -12.28 1.36
CA ASP A 208 4.24 -11.92 2.51
C ASP A 208 4.48 -12.82 3.72
N LYS A 209 4.55 -14.15 3.52
CA LYS A 209 4.86 -15.12 4.58
C LYS A 209 6.25 -14.91 5.18
N SER A 210 7.21 -14.49 4.36
CA SER A 210 8.57 -14.18 4.82
C SER A 210 8.61 -12.86 5.57
N THR A 211 7.88 -11.84 5.11
CA THR A 211 7.69 -10.55 5.79
C THR A 211 7.11 -10.72 7.18
N GLN A 212 6.10 -11.59 7.36
CA GLN A 212 5.55 -11.90 8.68
C GLN A 212 6.64 -12.41 9.63
N LYS A 213 7.47 -13.38 9.19
CA LYS A 213 8.57 -13.92 10.01
C LYS A 213 9.66 -12.89 10.35
N ILE A 214 9.85 -11.87 9.52
CA ILE A 214 10.80 -10.77 9.79
C ILE A 214 10.27 -9.82 10.87
N LEU A 215 8.94 -9.69 10.96
CA LEU A 215 8.26 -8.71 11.80
C LEU A 215 7.67 -9.31 13.09
N ASP A 216 7.69 -10.64 13.21
CA ASP A 216 7.40 -11.41 14.43
C ASP A 216 8.46 -11.17 15.52
#